data_AF-A7YXT4-F1
#
_entry.id   AF-A7YXT4-F1
#
_cell.length_a   1.000
_cell.length_b   1.000
_cell.length_c   1.000
_cell.angle_alpha   90.00
_cell.angle_beta   90.00
_cell.angle_gamma   90.00
#
_symmetry.space_group_name_H-M   'P 1'
#
loop_
_entity.id
_entity.type
_entity.pdbx_description
1 polymer ?
#
loop_
_entity_poly.entity_id
_entity_poly.type
_entity_poly.pdbx_seq_one_letter_code
_entity_poly.pdbx_strand_id
1 'polypeptide(L)'
;MLSNGLECANDEQNANRATKVGNRGIVVAFLVGMLVGTLCLAGVSSFGPAVLSSRKFAAAPVGAASRTSASQALRSVSPILSDAIDTNPLAVQLDPEAALDKAGADFCSRRNALGRAAAAAAAMIGAPALVSAGATVKMGTDSGALAFEPKDVTICAGDTVTWTMNKNGPHNVLFSEAPDGFETDDESMEGYLSEVGSTWSKKLDIAGTYNYLCQPHKSGGMVGSITVN
;
A
#
# COMPACT_ATOMS: atom_id res chain seq x y z
N MET A 1 -35.36 55.04 -31.68
CA MET A 1 -36.13 54.20 -32.63
C MET A 1 -36.08 52.77 -32.14
N LEU A 2 -37.24 52.26 -31.68
CA LEU A 2 -37.70 50.87 -31.60
C LEU A 2 -36.82 49.77 -30.95
N SER A 3 -37.10 49.56 -29.67
CA SER A 3 -37.48 48.35 -28.89
C SER A 3 -37.39 46.90 -29.44
N ASN A 4 -37.28 45.98 -28.46
CA ASN A 4 -37.67 44.55 -28.34
C ASN A 4 -36.49 43.55 -28.48
N GLY A 5 -36.19 42.61 -27.57
CA GLY A 5 -36.88 42.06 -26.40
C GLY A 5 -37.18 40.56 -26.60
N LEU A 6 -36.65 39.69 -25.71
CA LEU A 6 -37.02 38.27 -25.47
C LEU A 6 -36.89 37.29 -26.67
N GLU A 7 -36.70 35.97 -26.56
CA GLU A 7 -37.21 34.98 -25.61
C GLU A 7 -36.43 33.65 -25.76
N CYS A 8 -36.32 32.87 -24.68
CA CYS A 8 -35.98 31.45 -24.72
C CYS A 8 -37.23 30.63 -25.06
N ALA A 9 -37.12 29.58 -25.88
CA ALA A 9 -38.06 28.47 -25.87
C ALA A 9 -37.40 27.18 -26.41
N ASN A 10 -37.51 26.12 -25.61
CA ASN A 10 -37.35 24.73 -26.04
C ASN A 10 -38.47 24.38 -27.02
N ASP A 11 -38.18 23.56 -28.04
CA ASP A 11 -39.08 22.45 -28.33
C ASP A 11 -38.37 21.28 -29.02
N GLU A 12 -38.84 20.13 -28.61
CA GLU A 12 -38.53 18.77 -28.97
C GLU A 12 -39.14 18.42 -30.34
N GLN A 13 -38.84 17.21 -30.85
CA GLN A 13 -39.48 16.55 -32.00
C GLN A 13 -38.95 16.92 -33.41
N ASN A 14 -38.19 16.02 -34.04
CA ASN A 14 -38.81 14.99 -34.88
C ASN A 14 -37.76 14.02 -35.44
N ALA A 15 -38.16 12.76 -35.36
CA ALA A 15 -37.53 11.54 -35.81
C ALA A 15 -37.31 11.45 -37.34
N ASN A 16 -36.56 10.41 -37.69
CA ASN A 16 -36.58 9.65 -38.96
C ASN A 16 -35.53 10.00 -40.02
N ARG A 17 -34.36 9.35 -39.92
CA ARG A 17 -33.84 8.65 -41.11
C ARG A 17 -33.25 7.30 -40.73
N ALA A 18 -34.06 6.27 -40.98
CA ALA A 18 -33.69 4.87 -40.94
C ALA A 18 -32.80 4.50 -42.15
N THR A 19 -31.75 3.73 -41.91
CA THR A 19 -31.16 2.81 -42.90
C THR A 19 -30.91 1.45 -42.25
N LYS A 20 -31.99 0.66 -42.26
CA LYS A 20 -32.12 -0.75 -42.63
C LYS A 20 -30.86 -1.66 -42.66
N VAL A 21 -30.87 -2.60 -41.69
CA VAL A 21 -30.74 -4.07 -41.76
C VAL A 21 -29.51 -4.71 -42.44
N GLY A 22 -28.72 -5.40 -41.61
CA GLY A 22 -27.95 -6.59 -41.96
C GLY A 22 -28.05 -7.62 -40.82
N ASN A 23 -28.89 -8.63 -41.02
CA ASN A 23 -29.32 -9.65 -40.05
C ASN A 23 -28.42 -10.88 -40.11
N ARG A 24 -27.74 -11.25 -39.00
CA ARG A 24 -27.39 -12.64 -38.66
C ARG A 24 -27.30 -12.78 -37.13
N GLY A 25 -28.39 -13.26 -36.53
CA GLY A 25 -28.49 -13.52 -35.10
C GLY A 25 -27.69 -14.74 -34.64
N ILE A 26 -27.20 -14.66 -33.40
CA ILE A 26 -26.99 -15.80 -32.50
C ILE A 26 -27.61 -15.40 -31.16
N VAL A 27 -28.67 -16.10 -30.80
CA VAL A 27 -29.39 -16.02 -29.52
C VAL A 27 -29.01 -17.28 -28.74
N VAL A 28 -28.32 -17.16 -27.61
CA VAL A 28 -28.30 -18.18 -26.54
C VAL A 28 -28.05 -17.43 -25.22
N ALA A 29 -29.12 -16.96 -24.56
CA ALA A 29 -29.83 -17.63 -23.47
C ALA A 29 -29.08 -17.58 -22.13
N PHE A 30 -29.46 -16.59 -21.32
CA PHE A 30 -29.26 -16.55 -19.87
C PHE A 30 -29.99 -17.73 -19.22
N LEU A 31 -29.31 -18.50 -18.38
CA LEU A 31 -29.96 -19.43 -17.45
C LEU A 31 -29.37 -19.27 -16.05
N VAL A 32 -30.19 -18.67 -15.20
CA VAL A 32 -30.12 -18.66 -13.74
C VAL A 32 -30.39 -20.06 -13.22
N GLY A 33 -29.54 -20.59 -12.34
CA GLY A 33 -29.71 -21.89 -11.70
C GLY A 33 -29.45 -21.81 -10.19
N MET A 34 -30.46 -21.39 -9.44
CA MET A 34 -30.53 -21.53 -8.00
C MET A 34 -31.35 -22.80 -7.71
N LEU A 35 -30.76 -23.84 -7.11
CA LEU A 35 -31.52 -24.92 -6.51
C LEU A 35 -30.90 -25.35 -5.17
N VAL A 36 -31.77 -25.26 -4.17
CA VAL A 36 -31.61 -25.64 -2.77
C VAL A 36 -31.77 -27.16 -2.65
N GLY A 37 -30.98 -27.80 -1.79
CA GLY A 37 -31.08 -29.23 -1.49
C GLY A 37 -30.68 -29.51 -0.05
N THR A 38 -31.67 -29.62 0.82
CA THR A 38 -31.60 -29.83 2.26
C THR A 38 -31.42 -31.32 2.62
N LEU A 39 -30.67 -31.58 3.70
CA LEU A 39 -30.86 -32.63 4.72
C LEU A 39 -30.70 -34.11 4.35
N CYS A 40 -29.71 -34.77 4.98
CA CYS A 40 -29.94 -36.04 5.65
C CYS A 40 -28.94 -36.26 6.82
N LEU A 41 -29.49 -36.55 7.99
CA LEU A 41 -28.83 -36.89 9.26
C LEU A 41 -28.37 -38.36 9.25
N ALA A 42 -27.22 -38.65 9.88
CA ALA A 42 -27.04 -39.67 10.94
C ALA A 42 -25.57 -40.13 11.02
N GLY A 43 -25.02 -40.17 12.24
CA GLY A 43 -23.75 -40.86 12.50
C GLY A 43 -22.96 -40.32 13.67
N VAL A 44 -23.56 -40.22 14.86
CA VAL A 44 -22.79 -40.08 16.11
C VAL A 44 -22.52 -41.47 16.68
N SER A 45 -21.26 -41.85 16.76
CA SER A 45 -20.80 -43.02 17.51
C SER A 45 -19.63 -42.63 18.40
N SER A 46 -19.95 -42.54 19.69
CA SER A 46 -19.16 -43.00 20.84
C SER A 46 -17.69 -42.57 20.93
N PHE A 47 -17.44 -41.51 21.72
CA PHE A 47 -16.14 -41.29 22.36
C PHE A 47 -16.13 -41.99 23.74
N GLY A 48 -15.30 -43.01 23.89
CA GLY A 48 -14.95 -43.60 25.19
C GLY A 48 -13.93 -42.74 25.94
N PRO A 49 -13.78 -42.90 27.28
CA PRO A 49 -12.85 -42.09 28.07
C PRO A 49 -11.42 -42.62 27.94
N ALA A 50 -10.51 -41.78 27.45
CA ALA A 50 -9.08 -42.05 27.51
C ALA A 50 -8.56 -41.75 28.93
N VAL A 51 -8.08 -42.78 29.59
CA VAL A 51 -7.37 -42.73 30.87
C VAL A 51 -6.00 -42.08 30.65
N LEU A 52 -5.78 -40.89 31.22
CA LEU A 52 -4.46 -40.28 31.29
C LEU A 52 -3.62 -40.97 32.38
N SER A 53 -2.63 -41.73 31.96
CA SER A 53 -1.57 -42.27 32.80
C SER A 53 -0.52 -41.20 33.08
N SER A 54 -0.43 -40.77 34.33
CA SER A 54 0.54 -39.79 34.84
C SER A 54 1.97 -40.33 34.76
N ARG A 55 2.72 -39.96 33.71
CA ARG A 55 4.18 -40.11 33.74
C ARG A 55 4.80 -38.89 34.41
N LYS A 56 5.30 -39.11 35.63
CA LYS A 56 6.21 -38.22 36.36
C LYS A 56 7.40 -37.85 35.48
N PHE A 57 7.50 -36.58 35.12
CA PHE A 57 8.78 -35.99 34.72
C PHE A 57 9.49 -35.49 35.97
N ALA A 58 10.65 -36.08 36.24
CA ALA A 58 11.56 -35.65 37.29
C ALA A 58 12.12 -34.27 36.95
N ALA A 59 12.07 -33.34 37.91
CA ALA A 59 12.72 -32.05 37.83
C ALA A 59 14.24 -32.26 37.90
N ALA A 60 14.95 -31.86 36.85
CA ALA A 60 16.40 -31.66 36.90
C ALA A 60 16.69 -30.28 37.54
N PRO A 61 17.78 -30.15 38.32
CA PRO A 61 18.09 -28.91 39.02
C PRO A 61 18.49 -27.80 38.04
N VAL A 62 17.90 -26.63 38.21
CA VAL A 62 18.32 -25.37 37.58
C VAL A 62 19.70 -25.02 38.14
N GLY A 63 20.74 -25.45 37.44
CA GLY A 63 22.09 -24.97 37.60
C GLY A 63 22.19 -23.55 37.03
N ALA A 64 22.83 -22.67 37.80
CA ALA A 64 23.10 -21.28 37.43
C ALA A 64 23.80 -21.18 36.06
N ALA A 65 23.06 -20.75 35.04
CA ALA A 65 23.66 -20.34 33.77
C ALA A 65 24.08 -18.88 33.88
N SER A 66 25.39 -18.68 33.83
CA SER A 66 26.11 -17.41 33.79
C SER A 66 25.51 -16.44 32.78
N ARG A 67 25.39 -15.18 33.22
CA ARG A 67 25.19 -13.98 32.39
C ARG A 67 26.26 -13.92 31.31
N THR A 68 26.00 -14.56 30.18
CA THR A 68 26.83 -14.44 28.98
C THR A 68 26.11 -13.45 28.07
N SER A 69 26.76 -12.30 27.92
CA SER A 69 26.30 -11.06 27.31
C SER A 69 25.50 -11.25 26.01
N ALA A 70 24.28 -10.68 26.01
CA ALA A 70 23.44 -10.49 24.83
C ALA A 70 24.11 -9.67 23.71
N SER A 71 25.31 -9.11 23.92
CA SER A 71 26.04 -8.30 22.93
C SER A 71 26.68 -9.10 21.80
N GLN A 72 26.77 -10.44 21.86
CA GLN A 72 27.41 -11.22 20.80
C GLN A 72 26.44 -11.70 19.71
N ALA A 73 25.14 -11.81 19.99
CA ALA A 73 24.15 -12.31 19.03
C ALA A 73 23.62 -11.25 18.04
N LEU A 74 23.92 -9.96 18.27
CA LEU A 74 23.38 -8.83 17.48
C LEU A 74 24.31 -8.33 16.36
N ARG A 75 25.48 -8.94 16.17
CA ARG A 75 26.49 -8.48 15.19
C ARG A 75 26.26 -8.98 13.75
N SER A 76 25.22 -9.77 13.48
CA SER A 76 24.99 -10.39 12.16
C SER A 76 23.87 -9.76 11.33
N VAL A 77 23.39 -8.57 11.68
CA VAL A 77 22.40 -7.81 10.90
C VAL A 77 23.03 -6.51 10.40
N SER A 78 22.86 -6.27 9.10
CA SER A 78 23.18 -5.13 8.23
C SER A 78 23.60 -3.78 8.87
N PRO A 79 24.39 -2.94 8.17
CA PRO A 79 25.04 -1.72 8.71
C PRO A 79 24.12 -0.64 9.31
N ILE A 80 22.80 -0.83 9.30
CA ILE A 80 21.82 0.06 9.91
C ILE A 80 21.91 0.05 11.45
N LEU A 81 22.50 -1.00 12.06
CA LEU A 81 22.57 -1.14 13.52
C LEU A 81 23.92 -0.72 14.14
N SER A 82 24.94 -0.40 13.35
CA SER A 82 26.26 -0.04 13.91
C SER A 82 26.24 1.26 14.72
N ASP A 83 25.40 2.23 14.34
CA ASP A 83 25.25 3.50 15.06
C ASP A 83 24.33 3.43 16.28
N ALA A 84 23.57 2.34 16.46
CA ALA A 84 22.63 2.19 17.57
C ALA A 84 23.25 1.51 18.82
N ILE A 85 24.43 0.90 18.67
CA ILE A 85 25.04 0.09 19.74
C ILE A 85 25.97 0.92 20.64
N ASP A 86 26.45 2.10 20.18
CA ASP A 86 27.29 2.96 21.01
C ASP A 86 26.49 3.83 22.00
N THR A 87 25.16 3.80 21.90
CA THR A 87 24.27 4.41 22.90
C THR A 87 23.86 3.37 23.94
N ASN A 88 24.27 3.61 25.19
CA ASN A 88 23.88 2.87 26.38
C ASN A 88 22.39 2.42 26.32
N PRO A 89 22.07 1.12 26.38
CA PRO A 89 20.69 0.62 26.30
C PRO A 89 19.83 1.00 27.52
N LEU A 90 20.42 1.61 28.56
CA LEU A 90 19.70 2.18 29.70
C LEU A 90 19.46 3.70 29.59
N ALA A 91 19.92 4.34 28.51
CA ALA A 91 19.79 5.78 28.30
C ALA A 91 18.70 6.15 27.27
N VAL A 92 17.71 5.28 27.05
CA VAL A 92 16.46 5.68 26.42
C VAL A 92 15.62 6.41 27.48
N GLN A 93 16.15 7.53 27.98
CA GLN A 93 15.26 8.67 28.19
C GLN A 93 14.89 9.07 26.77
N LEU A 94 13.65 8.78 26.37
CA LEU A 94 13.07 9.34 25.15
C LEU A 94 13.02 10.85 25.39
N ASP A 95 14.13 11.53 25.13
CA ASP A 95 14.15 12.95 24.89
C ASP A 95 14.01 13.10 23.37
N PRO A 96 12.77 13.09 22.84
CA PRO A 96 12.53 13.22 21.41
C PRO A 96 13.07 14.55 20.89
N GLU A 97 13.22 15.57 21.74
CA GLU A 97 13.82 16.85 21.36
C GLU A 97 15.33 16.69 21.17
N ALA A 98 16.05 16.05 22.09
CA ALA A 98 17.48 15.77 21.93
C ALA A 98 17.77 14.78 20.77
N ALA A 99 16.86 13.85 20.50
CA ALA A 99 16.95 12.96 19.34
C ALA A 99 16.72 13.72 18.02
N LEU A 100 15.76 14.66 18.00
CA LEU A 100 15.45 15.48 16.83
C LEU A 100 16.54 16.52 16.54
N ASP A 101 17.16 17.09 17.57
CA ASP A 101 18.30 18.02 17.45
C ASP A 101 19.55 17.34 16.89
N LYS A 102 19.75 16.05 17.19
CA LYS A 102 20.86 15.24 16.63
C LYS A 102 20.56 14.67 15.25
N ALA A 103 19.29 14.51 14.89
CA ALA A 103 18.88 13.93 13.62
C ALA A 103 19.14 14.85 12.41
N GLY A 104 19.71 16.05 12.60
CA GLY A 104 19.95 16.97 11.49
C GLY A 104 18.68 17.70 11.03
N ALA A 105 18.86 18.61 10.05
CA ALA A 105 17.78 19.44 9.53
C ALA A 105 17.02 18.80 8.36
N ASP A 106 17.55 17.72 7.77
CA ASP A 106 16.95 17.09 6.61
C ASP A 106 15.72 16.25 6.99
N PHE A 107 14.74 16.23 6.09
CA PHE A 107 13.46 15.55 6.29
C PHE A 107 13.64 14.06 6.62
N CYS A 108 14.60 13.41 5.96
CA CYS A 108 14.78 11.98 6.02
C CYS A 108 15.42 11.51 7.32
N SER A 109 16.46 12.20 7.77
CA SER A 109 17.13 11.90 9.04
C SER A 109 16.19 12.14 10.22
N ARG A 110 15.40 13.23 10.22
CA ARG A 110 14.37 13.47 11.24
C ARG A 110 13.32 12.37 11.26
N ARG A 111 12.80 12.00 10.10
CA ARG A 111 11.79 10.95 9.98
C ARG A 111 12.33 9.59 10.40
N ASN A 112 13.57 9.27 10.05
CA ASN A 112 14.23 8.05 10.45
C ASN A 112 14.48 7.99 11.96
N ALA A 113 14.88 9.11 12.58
CA ALA A 113 15.03 9.22 14.04
C ALA A 113 13.69 9.02 14.76
N LEU A 114 12.62 9.66 14.30
CA LEU A 114 11.27 9.49 14.84
C LEU A 114 10.77 8.06 14.65
N GLY A 115 11.01 7.45 13.48
CA GLY A 115 10.67 6.05 13.21
C GLY A 115 11.35 5.08 14.17
N ARG A 116 12.64 5.29 14.47
CA ARG A 116 13.39 4.51 15.46
C ARG A 116 12.84 4.71 16.87
N ALA A 117 12.54 5.94 17.27
CA ALA A 117 11.97 6.24 18.59
C ALA A 117 10.59 5.60 18.77
N ALA A 118 9.73 5.66 17.75
CA ALA A 118 8.42 5.01 17.76
C ALA A 118 8.53 3.48 17.84
N ALA A 119 9.48 2.88 17.09
CA ALA A 119 9.73 1.44 17.15
C ALA A 119 10.22 1.01 18.54
N ALA A 120 11.13 1.77 19.16
CA ALA A 120 11.58 1.53 20.52
C ALA A 120 10.42 1.62 21.53
N ALA A 121 9.57 2.64 21.43
CA ALA A 121 8.40 2.78 22.31
C ALA A 121 7.40 1.63 22.14
N ALA A 122 7.12 1.20 20.90
CA ALA A 122 6.24 0.08 20.60
C ALA A 122 6.77 -1.24 21.20
N ALA A 123 8.09 -1.47 21.14
CA ALA A 123 8.72 -2.64 21.75
C ALA A 123 8.53 -2.70 23.27
N MET A 124 8.56 -1.55 23.97
CA MET A 124 8.37 -1.49 25.43
C MET A 124 6.96 -1.89 25.87
N ILE A 125 5.95 -1.71 25.00
CA ILE A 125 4.56 -2.09 25.27
C ILE A 125 4.15 -3.40 24.57
N GLY A 126 5.11 -4.13 23.97
CA GLY A 126 4.84 -5.38 23.24
C GLY A 126 3.96 -5.20 22.00
N ALA A 127 3.91 -3.99 21.44
CA ALA A 127 3.15 -3.69 20.23
C ALA A 127 4.03 -3.88 18.97
N PRO A 128 3.45 -4.37 17.86
CA PRO A 128 4.15 -4.40 16.58
C PRO A 128 4.41 -2.98 16.08
N ALA A 129 5.68 -2.69 15.75
CA ALA A 129 6.06 -1.43 15.11
C ALA A 129 5.77 -1.51 13.61
N LEU A 130 4.57 -1.09 13.19
CA LEU A 130 4.23 -0.93 11.77
C LEU A 130 4.62 0.48 11.32
N VAL A 131 5.90 0.70 11.05
CA VAL A 131 6.34 1.87 10.28
C VAL A 131 6.38 1.43 8.81
N SER A 132 5.31 1.73 8.07
CA SER A 132 5.39 1.75 6.61
C SER A 132 6.10 3.03 6.21
N ALA A 133 7.40 2.94 5.94
CA ALA A 133 8.18 4.07 5.46
C ALA A 133 7.86 4.30 3.97
N GLY A 134 7.13 5.37 3.67
CA GLY A 134 6.80 5.75 2.29
C GLY A 134 5.48 6.50 2.15
N ALA A 135 4.90 6.47 0.96
CA ALA A 135 3.70 7.23 0.60
C ALA A 135 2.64 6.34 -0.06
N THR A 136 1.37 6.75 0.08
CA THR A 136 0.24 6.12 -0.63
C THR A 136 -0.35 7.12 -1.62
N VAL A 137 -0.61 6.65 -2.83
CA VAL A 137 -1.18 7.43 -3.93
C VAL A 137 -2.45 6.74 -4.42
N LYS A 138 -3.59 7.41 -4.37
CA LYS A 138 -4.82 6.92 -4.98
C LYS A 138 -4.77 7.11 -6.49
N MET A 139 -5.31 6.14 -7.21
CA MET A 139 -5.52 6.19 -8.66
C MET A 139 -6.99 6.51 -8.94
N GLY A 140 -7.25 7.74 -9.36
CA GLY A 140 -8.58 8.35 -9.37
C GLY A 140 -8.85 9.09 -8.05
N THR A 141 -9.22 10.36 -8.13
CA THR A 141 -9.52 11.18 -6.95
C THR A 141 -10.84 10.77 -6.30
N ASP A 142 -11.08 11.17 -5.06
CA ASP A 142 -12.37 10.94 -4.41
C ASP A 142 -13.53 11.66 -5.13
N SER A 143 -13.22 12.78 -5.79
CA SER A 143 -14.14 13.53 -6.66
C SER A 143 -14.36 12.88 -8.03
N GLY A 144 -13.66 11.79 -8.36
CA GLY A 144 -13.80 11.05 -9.61
C GLY A 144 -12.97 11.59 -10.77
N ALA A 145 -12.06 12.53 -10.53
CA ALA A 145 -11.11 12.97 -11.55
C ALA A 145 -10.10 11.86 -11.87
N LEU A 146 -9.71 11.76 -13.14
CA LEU A 146 -8.67 10.85 -13.64
C LEU A 146 -7.28 11.43 -13.30
N ALA A 147 -6.93 11.40 -12.02
CA ALA A 147 -5.67 11.92 -11.51
C ALA A 147 -5.11 11.03 -10.39
N PHE A 148 -3.80 11.14 -10.15
CA PHE A 148 -3.17 10.61 -8.95
C PHE A 148 -3.43 11.55 -7.76
N GLU A 149 -3.74 11.00 -6.58
CA GLU A 149 -4.01 11.77 -5.36
C GLU A 149 -3.26 11.19 -4.15
N PRO A 150 -2.28 11.91 -3.58
CA PRO A 150 -1.72 13.17 -4.07
C PRO A 150 -1.00 13.01 -5.43
N LYS A 151 -0.93 14.11 -6.19
CA LYS A 151 -0.21 14.16 -7.47
C LYS A 151 1.30 14.05 -7.27
N ASP A 152 1.80 14.76 -6.28
CA ASP A 152 3.22 14.89 -5.97
C ASP A 152 3.48 14.37 -4.55
N VAL A 153 4.50 13.53 -4.39
CA VAL A 153 4.91 13.00 -3.09
C VAL A 153 6.41 13.16 -2.88
N THR A 154 6.79 13.33 -1.61
CA THR A 154 8.19 13.33 -1.20
C THR A 154 8.42 12.18 -0.22
N ILE A 155 9.41 11.36 -0.52
CA ILE A 155 9.81 10.20 0.27
C ILE A 155 11.33 10.22 0.48
N CYS A 156 11.86 9.28 1.25
CA CYS A 156 13.30 9.09 1.36
C CYS A 156 13.76 7.87 0.57
N ALA A 157 15.03 7.87 0.20
CA ALA A 157 15.66 6.72 -0.41
C ALA A 157 15.45 5.45 0.44
N GLY A 158 14.98 4.39 -0.19
CA GLY A 158 14.64 3.11 0.42
C GLY A 158 13.15 2.94 0.78
N ASP A 159 12.34 4.00 0.64
CA ASP A 159 10.90 3.93 0.89
C ASP A 159 10.13 3.20 -0.21
N THR A 160 8.94 2.76 0.16
CA THR A 160 7.97 2.19 -0.79
C THR A 160 6.79 3.13 -1.03
N VAL A 161 6.54 3.46 -2.29
CA VAL A 161 5.29 4.12 -2.72
C VAL A 161 4.27 3.04 -3.07
N THR A 162 3.03 3.20 -2.59
CA THR A 162 1.92 2.29 -2.90
C THR A 162 0.82 3.04 -3.63
N TRP A 163 0.48 2.57 -4.83
CA TRP A 163 -0.65 3.05 -5.59
C TRP A 163 -1.86 2.17 -5.31
N THR A 164 -3.00 2.79 -4.99
CA THR A 164 -4.25 2.10 -4.71
C THR A 164 -5.30 2.50 -5.73
N MET A 165 -5.88 1.52 -6.41
CA MET A 165 -7.00 1.73 -7.31
C MET A 165 -8.21 2.28 -6.53
N ASN A 166 -8.62 3.51 -6.82
CA ASN A 166 -9.70 4.18 -6.07
C ASN A 166 -10.96 4.34 -6.93
N LYS A 167 -10.87 5.04 -8.06
CA LYS A 167 -12.03 5.33 -8.92
C LYS A 167 -11.68 5.38 -10.41
N ASN A 168 -12.67 5.08 -11.24
CA ASN A 168 -12.64 5.31 -12.70
C ASN A 168 -11.41 4.70 -13.40
N GLY A 169 -11.09 3.47 -13.03
CA GLY A 169 -10.04 2.69 -13.70
C GLY A 169 -10.49 2.20 -15.08
N PRO A 170 -9.63 1.47 -15.81
CA PRO A 170 -8.34 0.95 -15.37
C PRO A 170 -7.25 2.01 -15.27
N HIS A 171 -6.32 1.84 -14.32
CA HIS A 171 -5.14 2.69 -14.20
C HIS A 171 -3.85 1.88 -14.19
N ASN A 172 -2.76 2.50 -14.64
CA ASN A 172 -1.41 1.94 -14.55
C ASN A 172 -0.40 3.02 -14.12
N VAL A 173 0.86 2.61 -13.90
CA VAL A 173 1.95 3.50 -13.48
C VAL A 173 3.13 3.27 -14.39
N LEU A 174 3.36 4.18 -15.34
CA LEU A 174 4.53 4.16 -16.20
C LEU A 174 5.47 5.29 -15.82
N PHE A 175 6.70 4.97 -15.42
CA PHE A 175 7.73 5.96 -15.23
C PHE A 175 8.17 6.51 -16.59
N SER A 176 8.21 7.84 -16.69
CA SER A 176 8.60 8.55 -17.91
C SER A 176 9.97 9.22 -17.79
N GLU A 177 10.41 9.50 -16.56
CA GLU A 177 11.70 10.08 -16.25
C GLU A 177 12.10 9.63 -14.84
N ALA A 178 13.37 9.28 -14.66
CA ALA A 178 13.91 8.82 -13.39
C ALA A 178 15.42 9.15 -13.32
N PRO A 179 16.03 9.09 -12.13
CA PRO A 179 17.48 9.22 -11.98
C PRO A 179 18.26 8.10 -12.69
N ASP A 180 19.53 8.36 -12.99
CA ASP A 180 20.43 7.38 -13.58
C ASP A 180 20.49 6.08 -12.76
N GLY A 181 20.47 4.94 -13.45
CA GLY A 181 20.46 3.61 -12.83
C GLY A 181 19.07 3.09 -12.46
N PHE A 182 18.00 3.80 -12.83
CA PHE A 182 16.63 3.30 -12.79
C PHE A 182 16.10 3.03 -14.20
N GLU A 183 15.81 1.76 -14.50
CA GLU A 183 15.32 1.34 -15.82
C GLU A 183 13.80 1.52 -15.90
N THR A 184 13.34 2.63 -16.50
CA THR A 184 11.93 3.03 -16.43
C THR A 184 10.96 2.00 -16.99
N ASP A 185 11.32 1.32 -18.08
CA ASP A 185 10.45 0.35 -18.75
C ASP A 185 10.28 -0.91 -17.88
N ASP A 186 11.38 -1.44 -17.35
CA ASP A 186 11.40 -2.64 -16.50
C ASP A 186 10.75 -2.39 -15.13
N GLU A 187 10.90 -1.17 -14.61
CA GLU A 187 10.44 -0.83 -13.28
C GLU A 187 8.98 -0.30 -13.27
N SER A 188 8.37 -0.10 -14.44
CA SER A 188 6.98 0.34 -14.58
C SER A 188 5.96 -0.77 -14.35
N MET A 189 4.73 -0.38 -14.01
CA MET A 189 3.57 -1.26 -14.05
C MET A 189 2.87 -1.12 -15.40
N GLU A 190 3.20 -1.99 -16.35
CA GLU A 190 2.52 -2.02 -17.66
C GLU A 190 1.06 -2.49 -17.55
N GLY A 191 0.81 -3.43 -16.64
CA GLY A 191 -0.52 -3.97 -16.34
C GLY A 191 -1.45 -2.93 -15.71
N TYR A 192 -2.73 -3.27 -15.65
CA TYR A 192 -3.78 -2.37 -15.15
C TYR A 192 -4.36 -2.85 -13.83
N LEU A 193 -4.57 -1.91 -12.92
CA LEU A 193 -5.46 -2.08 -11.79
C LEU A 193 -6.85 -1.57 -12.16
N SER A 194 -7.86 -2.40 -11.94
CA SER A 194 -9.26 -2.11 -12.26
C SER A 194 -10.19 -2.29 -11.06
N GLU A 195 -9.81 -3.15 -10.11
CA GLU A 195 -10.60 -3.43 -8.92
C GLU A 195 -10.30 -2.40 -7.83
N VAL A 196 -11.35 -1.75 -7.30
CA VAL A 196 -11.20 -0.77 -6.22
C VAL A 196 -10.58 -1.44 -5.00
N GLY A 197 -9.54 -0.82 -4.44
CA GLY A 197 -8.78 -1.34 -3.31
C GLY A 197 -7.59 -2.22 -3.68
N SER A 198 -7.47 -2.67 -4.94
CA SER A 198 -6.25 -3.32 -5.41
C SER A 198 -5.07 -2.35 -5.40
N THR A 199 -3.87 -2.89 -5.17
CA THR A 199 -2.67 -2.07 -4.99
C THR A 199 -1.49 -2.57 -5.83
N TRP A 200 -0.58 -1.65 -6.10
CA TRP A 200 0.75 -1.92 -6.61
C TRP A 200 1.76 -1.07 -5.85
N SER A 201 2.92 -1.62 -5.53
CA SER A 201 3.92 -0.95 -4.70
C SER A 201 5.30 -0.99 -5.35
N LYS A 202 6.05 0.10 -5.17
CA LYS A 202 7.41 0.25 -5.68
C LYS A 202 8.34 0.83 -4.64
N LYS A 203 9.45 0.13 -4.37
CA LYS A 203 10.54 0.64 -3.55
C LYS A 203 11.46 1.52 -4.41
N LEU A 204 11.82 2.70 -3.93
CA LEU A 204 12.69 3.63 -4.65
C LEU A 204 13.93 3.92 -3.81
N ASP A 205 15.08 3.41 -4.26
CA ASP A 205 16.35 3.48 -3.52
C ASP A 205 17.26 4.64 -3.98
N ILE A 206 17.02 5.21 -5.16
CA ILE A 206 17.91 6.22 -5.76
C ILE A 206 17.30 7.60 -5.52
N ALA A 207 18.08 8.50 -4.94
CA ALA A 207 17.65 9.88 -4.73
C ALA A 207 17.46 10.60 -6.07
N GLY A 208 16.46 11.48 -6.13
CA GLY A 208 16.12 12.28 -7.30
C GLY A 208 14.63 12.32 -7.59
N THR A 209 14.28 12.78 -8.79
CA THR A 209 12.90 12.98 -9.21
C THR A 209 12.46 11.88 -10.18
N TYR A 210 11.29 11.30 -9.90
CA TYR A 210 10.64 10.30 -10.73
C TYR A 210 9.33 10.87 -11.24
N ASN A 211 9.23 11.08 -12.56
CA ASN A 211 7.98 11.47 -13.19
C ASN A 211 7.30 10.23 -13.76
N TYR A 212 5.99 10.12 -13.58
CA TYR A 212 5.22 8.97 -14.03
C TYR A 212 3.83 9.38 -14.51
N LEU A 213 3.19 8.48 -15.26
CA LEU A 213 1.90 8.72 -15.87
C LEU A 213 1.04 7.46 -15.91
N CYS A 214 -0.26 7.66 -16.07
CA CYS A 214 -1.19 6.60 -16.46
C CYS A 214 -1.42 6.67 -17.97
N GLN A 215 -1.11 5.59 -18.70
CA GLN A 215 -1.20 5.53 -20.15
C GLN A 215 -2.59 5.88 -20.72
N PRO A 216 -3.70 5.24 -20.31
CA PRO A 216 -5.03 5.53 -20.86
C PRO A 216 -5.52 6.95 -20.58
N HIS A 217 -4.96 7.61 -19.55
CA HIS A 217 -5.42 8.92 -19.07
C HIS A 217 -4.37 10.02 -19.22
N LYS A 218 -3.26 9.75 -19.93
CA LYS A 218 -2.17 10.72 -20.16
C LYS A 218 -2.67 11.99 -20.83
N SER A 219 -3.55 11.87 -21.84
CA SER A 219 -4.12 13.03 -22.55
C SER A 219 -5.00 13.91 -21.65
N GLY A 220 -5.57 13.34 -20.58
CA GLY A 220 -6.31 14.03 -19.54
C GLY A 220 -5.44 14.61 -18.41
N GLY A 221 -4.11 14.44 -18.49
CA GLY A 221 -3.18 14.98 -17.50
C GLY A 221 -2.96 14.10 -16.27
N MET A 222 -3.28 12.79 -16.35
CA MET A 222 -3.01 11.85 -15.26
C MET A 222 -1.51 11.52 -15.16
N VAL A 223 -0.78 12.47 -14.58
CA VAL A 223 0.68 12.42 -14.35
C VAL A 223 0.97 12.78 -12.90
N GLY A 224 2.03 12.20 -12.35
CA GLY A 224 2.50 12.48 -10.99
C GLY A 224 4.02 12.57 -10.91
N SER A 225 4.50 13.03 -9.77
CA SER A 225 5.93 13.13 -9.47
C SER A 225 6.24 12.60 -8.07
N ILE A 226 7.38 11.91 -7.95
CA ILE A 226 7.95 11.51 -6.67
C ILE A 226 9.32 12.16 -6.54
N THR A 227 9.54 12.86 -5.45
CA THR A 227 10.89 13.31 -5.04
C THR A 227 11.41 12.37 -3.97
N VAL A 228 12.56 11.74 -4.23
CA VAL A 228 13.26 10.86 -3.30
C VAL A 228 14.48 11.62 -2.75
N ASN A 229 14.53 11.82 -1.44
CA ASN A 229 15.61 12.50 -0.73
C ASN A 229 16.56 11.55 0.00
#